data_AF-A0A225V760-F1
#
_entry.id   AF-A0A225V760-F1
#
_cell.length_a   1.000
_cell.length_b   1.000
_cell.length_c   1.000
_cell.angle_alpha   90.00
_cell.angle_beta   90.00
_cell.angle_gamma   90.00
#
_symmetry.space_group_name_H-M   'P 1'
#
loop_
_entity.id
_entity.type
_entity.pdbx_description
1 polymer ?
#
loop_
_entity_poly.entity_id
_entity_poly.type
_entity_poly.pdbx_seq_one_letter_code
_entity_poly.pdbx_strand_id
1 'polypeptide(L)'
;MVLLNALIGDNRSTNKATANLLGMNLFGWSCHKLNLAIGRLIESQPGLAKAFDSVANLASKANTLKSAAALRELTELVAVCRNDTRWSSSYKMIFRDEMELRQLPELEMPRQSDLQLLREFTPMFAKLDSDMIGLQKQGLPIASARGTLNEILEDFPELSHYLAQDAGIVHNPTFETVGRTPGSPTKNCRSRKNRSESFDASYHSFCFVRTMTRRDGGGSQSLRPRRKRKKVADRNVAAYKWAVSILGEEKVKQIRQG
;
A
#
# COMPACT_ATOMS: atom_id res chain seq x y z
N MET A 1 -32.60 17.40 8.73
CA MET A 1 -31.14 17.25 8.51
C MET A 1 -30.92 15.82 8.00
N VAL A 2 -30.70 15.62 6.71
CA VAL A 2 -30.44 14.27 6.18
C VAL A 2 -29.00 13.91 6.57
N LEU A 3 -28.85 12.94 7.48
CA LEU A 3 -27.55 12.36 7.78
C LEU A 3 -27.08 11.62 6.52
N LEU A 4 -26.13 12.22 5.81
CA LEU A 4 -25.57 11.61 4.62
C LEU A 4 -24.54 10.56 5.07
N ASN A 5 -25.01 9.32 5.16
CA ASN A 5 -24.19 8.20 5.56
C ASN A 5 -23.29 7.79 4.38
N ALA A 6 -21.99 7.85 4.58
CA ALA A 6 -21.00 7.45 3.59
C ALA A 6 -20.03 6.41 4.16
N LEU A 7 -19.73 5.39 3.37
CA LEU A 7 -18.67 4.43 3.61
C LEU A 7 -17.38 4.98 2.99
N ILE A 8 -16.28 5.00 3.73
CA ILE A 8 -14.96 5.36 3.20
C ILE A 8 -14.16 4.07 3.03
N GLY A 9 -13.67 3.82 1.82
CA GLY A 9 -12.89 2.61 1.54
C GLY A 9 -12.19 2.67 0.19
N ASP A 10 -11.33 1.69 -0.09
CA ASP A 10 -10.79 1.51 -1.42
C ASP A 10 -11.90 1.09 -2.40
N ASN A 11 -11.73 1.41 -3.69
CA ASN A 11 -12.74 1.21 -4.74
C ASN A 11 -12.85 -0.27 -5.19
N ARG A 12 -12.49 -1.20 -4.30
CA ARG A 12 -12.53 -2.63 -4.53
C ARG A 12 -13.98 -3.10 -4.66
N SER A 13 -14.18 -4.15 -5.46
CA SER A 13 -15.51 -4.74 -5.71
C SER A 13 -16.26 -5.09 -4.42
N THR A 14 -15.56 -5.57 -3.39
CA THR A 14 -16.16 -5.91 -2.09
C THR A 14 -16.77 -4.68 -1.41
N ASN A 15 -16.04 -3.56 -1.35
CA ASN A 15 -16.56 -2.34 -0.71
C ASN A 15 -17.68 -1.71 -1.52
N LYS A 16 -17.59 -1.76 -2.85
CA LYS A 16 -18.67 -1.34 -3.76
C LYS A 16 -19.93 -2.16 -3.51
N ALA A 17 -19.81 -3.48 -3.42
CA ALA A 17 -20.92 -4.37 -3.11
C ALA A 17 -21.52 -4.09 -1.72
N THR A 18 -20.68 -3.87 -0.71
CA THR A 18 -21.13 -3.53 0.65
C THR A 18 -21.86 -2.19 0.68
N ALA A 19 -21.34 -1.16 0.02
CA ALA A 19 -21.98 0.15 -0.06
C ALA A 19 -23.35 0.06 -0.74
N ASN A 20 -23.43 -0.69 -1.86
CA ASN A 20 -24.69 -0.96 -2.55
C ASN A 20 -25.69 -1.69 -1.66
N LEU A 21 -25.24 -2.73 -0.95
CA LEU A 21 -26.09 -3.52 -0.05
C LEU A 21 -26.63 -2.70 1.11
N LEU A 22 -25.82 -1.78 1.64
CA LEU A 22 -26.21 -0.88 2.73
C LEU A 22 -26.95 0.38 2.24
N GLY A 23 -27.09 0.58 0.93
CA GLY A 23 -27.67 1.80 0.35
C GLY A 23 -26.88 3.07 0.70
N MET A 24 -25.58 2.96 0.96
CA MET A 24 -24.70 4.07 1.35
C MET A 24 -23.82 4.52 0.19
N ASN A 25 -23.41 5.80 0.18
CA ASN A 25 -22.42 6.27 -0.77
C ASN A 25 -21.02 5.74 -0.41
N LEU A 26 -20.27 5.25 -1.39
CA LEU A 26 -18.85 4.89 -1.21
C LEU A 26 -17.97 6.06 -1.64
N PHE A 27 -17.23 6.62 -0.69
CA PHE A 27 -16.14 7.56 -0.98
C PHE A 27 -14.85 6.78 -1.21
N GLY A 28 -14.27 6.94 -2.39
CA GLY A 28 -13.04 6.25 -2.73
C GLY A 28 -11.82 6.84 -2.01
N TRP A 29 -11.05 5.99 -1.33
CA TRP A 29 -9.90 6.44 -0.56
C TRP A 29 -8.82 7.10 -1.44
N SER A 30 -8.52 8.37 -1.17
CA SER A 30 -7.59 9.19 -1.96
C SER A 30 -6.19 8.59 -2.10
N CYS A 31 -5.62 8.00 -1.04
CA CYS A 31 -4.27 7.42 -1.15
C CYS A 31 -4.26 6.16 -2.04
N HIS A 32 -5.36 5.40 -2.08
CA HIS A 32 -5.49 4.26 -2.97
C HIS A 32 -5.58 4.70 -4.44
N LYS A 33 -6.37 5.75 -4.73
CA LYS A 33 -6.43 6.36 -6.06
C LYS A 33 -5.05 6.86 -6.51
N LEU A 34 -4.32 7.54 -5.61
CA LEU A 34 -2.97 8.00 -5.88
C LEU A 34 -1.99 6.83 -6.13
N ASN A 35 -2.07 5.75 -5.36
CA ASN A 35 -1.25 4.56 -5.58
C ASN A 35 -1.46 3.96 -6.98
N LEU A 36 -2.72 3.87 -7.44
CA LEU A 36 -3.04 3.39 -8.79
C LEU A 36 -2.56 4.36 -9.87
N ALA A 37 -2.70 5.67 -9.64
CA ALA A 37 -2.22 6.70 -10.55
C ALA A 37 -0.70 6.62 -10.76
N ILE A 38 0.06 6.47 -9.68
CA ILE A 38 1.52 6.34 -9.75
C ILE A 38 1.94 5.05 -10.45
N GLY A 39 1.23 3.94 -10.21
CA GLY A 39 1.45 2.68 -10.94
C GLY A 39 1.34 2.87 -12.45
N ARG A 40 0.27 3.53 -12.90
CA ARG A 40 0.07 3.87 -14.32
C ARG A 40 1.12 4.83 -14.86
N LEU A 41 1.55 5.81 -14.07
CA LEU A 41 2.63 6.72 -14.44
C LEU A 41 3.92 5.93 -14.73
N ILE A 42 4.27 4.99 -13.86
CA ILE A 42 5.46 4.14 -14.03
C ILE A 42 5.35 3.26 -15.28
N GLU A 43 4.18 2.70 -15.54
CA GLU A 43 3.92 1.89 -16.74
C GLU A 43 3.97 2.73 -18.03
N SER A 44 3.59 4.01 -17.96
CA SER A 44 3.60 4.90 -19.12
C SER A 44 5.01 5.34 -19.54
N GLN A 45 5.97 5.36 -18.62
CA GLN A 45 7.32 5.82 -18.90
C GLN A 45 8.22 4.69 -19.43
N PRO A 46 8.98 4.92 -20.52
CA PRO A 46 9.74 3.88 -21.19
C PRO A 46 10.88 3.39 -20.30
N GLY A 47 10.93 2.08 -20.05
CA GLY A 47 12.00 1.45 -19.26
C GLY A 47 11.88 1.61 -17.74
N LEU A 48 11.03 2.51 -17.24
CA LEU A 48 10.91 2.80 -15.81
C LEU A 48 10.37 1.59 -15.03
N ALA A 49 9.31 0.95 -15.52
CA ALA A 49 8.78 -0.28 -14.94
C ALA A 49 9.86 -1.38 -14.82
N LYS A 50 10.67 -1.58 -15.87
CA LYS A 50 11.78 -2.55 -15.86
C LYS A 50 12.85 -2.17 -14.82
N ALA A 51 13.16 -0.89 -14.67
CA ALA A 51 14.11 -0.43 -13.66
C ALA A 51 13.58 -0.69 -12.24
N PHE A 52 12.29 -0.45 -11.98
CA PHE A 52 11.64 -0.83 -10.72
C PHE A 52 11.73 -2.33 -10.46
N ASP A 53 11.46 -3.17 -11.45
CA ASP A 53 11.53 -4.62 -11.31
C ASP A 53 12.97 -5.10 -11.01
N SER A 54 13.97 -4.50 -11.63
CA SER A 54 15.39 -4.80 -11.35
C SER A 54 15.74 -4.55 -9.88
N VAL A 55 15.34 -3.41 -9.32
CA VAL A 55 15.58 -3.08 -7.90
C VAL A 55 14.72 -3.96 -6.98
N ALA A 56 13.48 -4.25 -7.35
CA ALA A 56 12.62 -5.15 -6.56
C ALA A 56 13.17 -6.59 -6.49
N ASN A 57 13.75 -7.07 -7.59
CA ASN A 57 14.44 -8.35 -7.62
C ASN A 57 15.70 -8.34 -6.74
N LEU A 58 16.48 -7.24 -6.77
CA LEU A 58 17.61 -7.06 -5.87
C LEU A 58 17.18 -7.08 -4.40
N ALA A 59 16.17 -6.30 -4.02
CA ALA A 59 15.64 -6.25 -2.65
C ALA A 59 15.11 -7.62 -2.19
N SER A 60 14.52 -8.40 -3.12
CA SER A 60 14.08 -9.77 -2.85
C SER A 60 15.25 -10.73 -2.60
N LYS A 61 16.33 -10.64 -3.40
CA LYS A 61 17.56 -11.42 -3.21
C LYS A 61 18.25 -11.06 -1.88
N ALA A 62 18.29 -9.76 -1.55
CA ALA A 62 18.83 -9.26 -0.29
C ALA A 62 18.06 -9.79 0.94
N ASN A 63 16.76 -10.06 0.79
CA ASN A 63 15.93 -10.65 1.84
C ASN A 63 16.02 -12.18 1.96
N THR A 64 16.87 -12.85 1.18
CA THR A 64 17.15 -14.27 1.39
C THR A 64 17.89 -14.51 2.70
N LEU A 65 17.74 -15.70 3.31
CA LEU A 65 18.28 -15.96 4.66
C LEU A 65 19.77 -15.65 4.81
N LYS A 66 20.59 -15.98 3.81
CA LYS A 66 22.04 -15.75 3.83
C LYS A 66 22.37 -14.27 3.66
N SER A 67 21.85 -13.64 2.60
CA SER A 67 22.12 -12.23 2.31
C SER A 67 21.54 -11.30 3.38
N ALA A 68 20.38 -11.63 3.96
CA ALA A 68 19.81 -10.87 5.06
C ALA A 68 20.57 -11.05 6.38
N ALA A 69 21.26 -12.18 6.59
CA ALA A 69 22.16 -12.34 7.73
C ALA A 69 23.42 -11.50 7.54
N ALA A 70 24.05 -11.59 6.36
CA ALA A 70 25.19 -10.76 5.99
C ALA A 70 24.86 -9.26 6.06
N LEU A 71 23.67 -8.86 5.60
CA LEU A 71 23.22 -7.48 5.68
C LEU A 71 23.10 -7.00 7.13
N ARG A 72 22.60 -7.84 8.05
CA ARG A 72 22.50 -7.51 9.48
C ARG A 72 23.84 -7.44 10.20
N GLU A 73 24.86 -8.10 9.66
CA GLU A 73 26.23 -8.00 10.18
C GLU A 73 26.90 -6.70 9.72
N LEU A 74 26.58 -6.22 8.53
CA LEU A 74 27.13 -4.99 7.95
C LEU A 74 26.35 -3.73 8.35
N THR A 75 25.03 -3.82 8.44
CA THR A 75 24.12 -2.71 8.73
C THR A 75 23.02 -3.14 9.71
N GLU A 76 22.44 -2.20 10.44
CA GLU A 76 21.29 -2.49 11.32
C GLU A 76 19.96 -2.67 10.55
N LEU A 77 20.00 -2.58 9.22
CA LEU A 77 18.84 -2.39 8.38
C LEU A 77 18.43 -3.67 7.64
N VAL A 78 17.19 -3.68 7.18
CA VAL A 78 16.60 -4.78 6.40
C VAL A 78 16.12 -4.21 5.09
N ALA A 79 16.46 -4.88 3.98
CA ALA A 79 16.03 -4.49 2.65
C ALA A 79 14.50 -4.39 2.57
N VAL A 80 14.00 -3.33 1.95
CA VAL A 80 12.56 -3.04 1.88
C VAL A 80 11.97 -3.63 0.61
N CYS A 81 11.16 -4.69 0.74
CA CYS A 81 10.42 -5.21 -0.41
C CYS A 81 9.28 -4.26 -0.84
N ARG A 82 9.09 -4.15 -2.15
CA ARG A 82 7.93 -3.51 -2.77
C ARG A 82 6.63 -4.15 -2.28
N ASN A 83 5.69 -3.31 -1.88
CA ASN A 83 4.31 -3.67 -1.59
C ASN A 83 3.39 -2.99 -2.60
N ASP A 84 2.70 -3.79 -3.41
CA ASP A 84 1.85 -3.32 -4.51
C ASP A 84 0.72 -2.37 -4.05
N THR A 85 0.29 -2.51 -2.79
CA THR A 85 -0.77 -1.68 -2.21
C THR A 85 -0.27 -0.37 -1.59
N ARG A 86 1.04 -0.19 -1.43
CA ARG A 86 1.65 0.93 -0.69
C ARG A 86 2.88 1.48 -1.40
N TRP A 87 2.67 2.53 -2.17
CA TRP A 87 3.70 3.33 -2.86
C TRP A 87 4.93 3.63 -2.01
N SER A 88 4.76 3.99 -0.74
CA SER A 88 5.86 4.37 0.14
C SER A 88 6.91 3.28 0.34
N SER A 89 6.54 2.00 0.20
CA SER A 89 7.50 0.89 0.19
C SER A 89 8.36 0.88 -1.08
N SER A 90 7.75 1.10 -2.25
CA SER A 90 8.43 1.21 -3.54
C SER A 90 9.41 2.38 -3.56
N TYR A 91 9.00 3.52 -3.01
CA TYR A 91 9.88 4.69 -2.90
C TYR A 91 11.07 4.43 -1.96
N LYS A 92 10.82 3.86 -0.78
CA LYS A 92 11.88 3.50 0.18
C LYS A 92 12.87 2.48 -0.39
N MET A 93 12.38 1.51 -1.16
CA MET A 93 13.21 0.51 -1.83
C MET A 93 14.23 1.17 -2.77
N ILE A 94 13.84 2.20 -3.54
CA ILE A 94 14.79 2.93 -4.39
C ILE A 94 15.80 3.72 -3.55
N PHE A 95 15.32 4.43 -2.54
CA PHE A 95 16.16 5.40 -1.82
C PHE A 95 17.09 4.76 -0.78
N ARG A 96 16.63 3.76 -0.04
CA ARG A 96 17.41 3.10 1.03
C ARG A 96 18.24 1.94 0.50
N ASP A 97 17.65 1.07 -0.30
CA ASP A 97 18.30 -0.20 -0.60
C ASP A 97 19.46 -0.03 -1.61
N GLU A 98 19.43 0.97 -2.50
CA GLU A 98 20.50 1.12 -3.52
C GLU A 98 21.89 1.35 -2.91
N MET A 99 21.99 2.15 -1.85
CA MET A 99 23.28 2.55 -1.27
C MET A 99 23.84 1.48 -0.33
N GLU A 100 22.96 0.82 0.43
CA GLU A 100 23.34 -0.20 1.42
C GLU A 100 23.63 -1.55 0.76
N LEU A 101 22.86 -1.94 -0.27
CA LEU A 101 23.04 -3.23 -0.94
C LEU A 101 24.32 -3.30 -1.79
N ARG A 102 24.91 -2.16 -2.17
CA ARG A 102 26.24 -2.10 -2.82
C ARG A 102 27.35 -2.70 -1.96
N GLN A 103 27.17 -2.76 -0.64
CA GLN A 103 28.18 -3.29 0.28
C GLN A 103 28.23 -4.82 0.29
N LEU A 104 27.22 -5.49 -0.28
CA LEU A 104 27.17 -6.94 -0.37
C LEU A 104 27.73 -7.41 -1.73
N PRO A 105 28.96 -7.98 -1.77
CA PRO A 105 29.59 -8.42 -3.02
C PRO A 105 28.87 -9.61 -3.67
N GLU A 106 28.05 -10.35 -2.92
CA GLU A 106 27.27 -11.48 -3.42
C GLU A 106 26.05 -11.05 -4.26
N LEU A 107 25.64 -9.78 -4.17
CA LEU A 107 24.47 -9.29 -4.87
C LEU A 107 24.84 -8.67 -6.22
N GLU A 108 24.22 -9.18 -7.28
CA GLU A 108 24.30 -8.59 -8.61
C GLU A 108 23.48 -7.30 -8.66
N MET A 109 24.18 -6.17 -8.81
CA MET A 109 23.55 -4.86 -8.86
C MET A 109 22.80 -4.63 -10.19
N PRO A 110 21.66 -3.91 -10.16
CA PRO A 110 20.96 -3.46 -11.36
C PRO A 110 21.87 -2.67 -12.30
N ARG A 111 21.53 -2.66 -13.59
CA ARG A 111 22.28 -1.91 -14.60
C ARG A 111 22.35 -0.43 -14.24
N GLN A 112 23.51 0.17 -14.48
CA GLN A 112 23.73 1.58 -14.16
C GLN A 112 22.76 2.51 -14.91
N SER A 113 22.33 2.15 -16.12
CA SER A 113 21.28 2.87 -16.86
C SER A 113 19.94 2.88 -16.14
N ASP A 114 19.56 1.75 -15.54
CA ASP A 114 18.28 1.58 -14.84
C ASP A 114 18.28 2.40 -13.54
N LEU A 115 19.42 2.42 -12.83
CA LEU A 115 19.62 3.25 -11.63
C LEU A 115 19.63 4.75 -11.96
N GLN A 116 20.29 5.14 -13.06
CA GLN A 116 20.32 6.53 -13.49
C GLN A 116 18.91 7.04 -13.84
N LEU A 117 18.14 6.23 -14.57
CA LEU A 117 16.75 6.52 -14.87
C LEU A 117 15.93 6.71 -13.58
N LEU A 118 16.05 5.80 -12.60
CA LEU A 118 15.34 5.95 -11.33
C LEU A 118 15.73 7.24 -10.59
N ARG A 119 17.02 7.62 -10.60
CA ARG A 119 17.51 8.84 -9.96
C ARG A 119 16.93 10.11 -10.58
N GLU A 120 16.72 10.13 -11.89
CA GLU A 120 16.06 11.24 -12.59
C GLU A 120 14.62 11.45 -12.11
N PHE A 121 13.89 10.37 -11.81
CA PHE A 121 12.51 10.42 -11.32
C PHE A 121 12.39 10.50 -9.77
N THR A 122 13.48 10.32 -9.03
CA THR A 122 13.50 10.44 -7.56
C THR A 122 12.86 11.72 -6.99
N PRO A 123 13.12 12.95 -7.50
CA PRO A 123 12.49 14.15 -6.94
C PRO A 123 10.97 14.15 -7.12
N MET A 124 10.48 13.65 -8.26
CA MET A 124 9.04 13.48 -8.54
C MET A 124 8.43 12.48 -7.55
N PHE A 125 9.08 11.33 -7.37
CA PHE A 125 8.62 10.31 -6.42
C PHE A 125 8.62 10.77 -4.97
N ALA A 126 9.60 11.59 -4.57
CA ALA A 126 9.67 12.19 -3.23
C ALA A 126 8.47 13.10 -2.96
N LYS A 127 8.08 13.94 -3.93
CA LYS A 127 6.89 14.78 -3.84
C LYS A 127 5.63 13.94 -3.67
N LEU A 128 5.44 12.94 -4.53
CA LEU A 128 4.29 12.04 -4.50
C LEU A 128 4.21 11.21 -3.20
N ASP A 129 5.35 10.80 -2.63
CA ASP A 129 5.38 10.11 -1.33
C ASP A 129 4.98 11.05 -0.18
N SER A 130 5.47 12.29 -0.18
CA SER A 130 5.05 13.32 0.78
C SER A 130 3.54 13.56 0.73
N ASP A 131 2.98 13.69 -0.48
CA ASP A 131 1.55 13.87 -0.67
C ASP A 131 0.76 12.65 -0.17
N MET A 132 1.27 11.44 -0.44
CA MET A 132 0.64 10.20 0.06
C MET A 132 0.66 10.11 1.59
N ILE A 133 1.76 10.48 2.25
CA ILE A 133 1.83 10.55 3.71
C ILE A 133 0.83 11.56 4.25
N GLY A 134 0.69 12.72 3.59
CA GLY A 134 -0.32 13.73 3.92
C GLY A 134 -1.75 13.18 3.88
N LEU A 135 -2.09 12.43 2.82
CA LEU A 135 -3.39 11.80 2.64
C LEU A 135 -3.72 10.70 3.66
N GLN A 136 -2.71 10.13 4.32
CA GLN A 136 -2.87 9.07 5.31
C GLN A 136 -3.01 9.59 6.75
N LYS A 137 -2.91 10.91 6.97
CA LYS A 137 -3.09 11.50 8.30
C LYS A 137 -4.50 11.26 8.82
N GLN A 138 -4.60 10.79 10.06
CA GLN A 138 -5.88 10.63 10.74
C GLN A 138 -6.58 11.99 10.90
N GLY A 139 -7.90 12.02 10.72
CA GLY A 139 -8.69 13.25 10.85
C GLY A 139 -8.58 14.22 9.66
N LEU A 140 -7.92 13.84 8.57
CA LEU A 140 -7.88 14.65 7.35
C LEU A 140 -9.30 14.79 6.77
N PRO A 141 -9.85 16.00 6.62
CA PRO A 141 -11.17 16.18 6.05
C PRO A 141 -11.15 15.84 4.55
N ILE A 142 -12.27 15.30 4.06
CA ILE A 142 -12.43 14.85 2.68
C ILE A 142 -12.14 15.99 1.68
N ALA A 143 -12.58 17.21 1.98
CA ALA A 143 -12.32 18.39 1.15
C ALA A 143 -10.81 18.70 1.02
N SER A 144 -10.04 18.60 2.10
CA SER A 144 -8.58 18.77 2.04
C SER A 144 -7.90 17.65 1.28
N ALA A 145 -8.33 16.40 1.48
CA ALA A 145 -7.83 15.28 0.70
C ALA A 145 -8.09 15.48 -0.80
N ARG A 146 -9.22 16.13 -1.16
CA ARG A 146 -9.54 16.50 -2.53
C ARG A 146 -8.70 17.65 -3.05
N GLY A 147 -8.46 18.67 -2.23
CA GLY A 147 -7.52 19.75 -2.54
C GLY A 147 -6.15 19.21 -2.93
N THR A 148 -5.58 18.30 -2.12
CA THR A 148 -4.30 17.64 -2.43
C THR A 148 -4.31 16.89 -3.75
N LEU A 149 -5.39 16.14 -4.07
CA LEU A 149 -5.45 15.45 -5.37
C LEU A 149 -5.59 16.42 -6.55
N ASN A 150 -6.24 17.56 -6.37
CA ASN A 150 -6.32 18.59 -7.41
C ASN A 150 -4.97 19.28 -7.61
N GLU A 151 -4.24 19.60 -6.53
CA GLU A 151 -2.87 20.13 -6.60
C GLU A 151 -1.94 19.16 -7.35
N ILE A 152 -2.05 17.85 -7.09
CA ILE A 152 -1.29 16.83 -7.84
C ILE A 152 -1.67 16.83 -9.32
N LEU A 153 -2.95 17.05 -9.66
CA LEU A 153 -3.41 17.10 -11.04
C LEU A 153 -2.97 18.36 -11.79
N GLU A 154 -2.71 19.46 -11.10
CA GLU A 154 -2.11 20.66 -11.68
C GLU A 154 -0.66 20.37 -12.12
N ASP A 155 0.09 19.60 -11.33
CA ASP A 155 1.46 19.20 -11.65
C ASP A 155 1.53 18.04 -12.66
N PHE A 156 0.59 17.09 -12.58
CA PHE A 156 0.58 15.83 -13.35
C PHE A 156 -0.80 15.53 -13.94
N PRO A 157 -1.20 16.23 -15.03
CA PRO A 157 -2.52 16.07 -15.65
C PRO A 157 -2.79 14.66 -16.19
N GLU A 158 -1.74 13.89 -16.51
CA GLU A 158 -1.81 12.49 -16.95
C GLU A 158 -2.42 11.54 -15.90
N LEU A 159 -2.43 11.94 -14.62
CA LEU A 159 -2.99 11.15 -13.52
C LEU A 159 -4.53 11.27 -13.42
N SER A 160 -5.14 12.11 -14.24
CA SER A 160 -6.60 12.37 -14.29
C SER A 160 -7.43 11.09 -14.36
N HIS A 161 -6.95 10.07 -15.07
CA HIS A 161 -7.64 8.78 -15.20
C HIS A 161 -8.04 8.15 -13.85
N TYR A 162 -7.29 8.38 -12.78
CA TYR A 162 -7.59 7.85 -11.44
C TYR A 162 -7.92 8.93 -10.42
N LEU A 163 -7.38 10.14 -10.58
CA LEU A 163 -7.52 11.20 -9.58
C LEU A 163 -8.70 12.14 -9.84
N ALA A 164 -9.18 12.24 -11.08
CA ALA A 164 -10.28 13.13 -11.42
C ALA A 164 -11.57 12.76 -10.67
N GLN A 165 -12.45 13.74 -10.48
CA GLN A 165 -13.70 13.56 -9.73
C GLN A 165 -14.71 12.68 -10.48
N ASP A 166 -14.63 12.67 -11.80
CA ASP A 166 -15.41 11.88 -12.75
C ASP A 166 -14.64 10.66 -13.28
N ALA A 167 -13.47 10.35 -12.70
CA ALA A 167 -12.69 9.18 -13.07
C ALA A 167 -13.54 7.91 -12.94
N GLY A 168 -13.47 7.01 -13.94
CA GLY A 168 -14.31 5.80 -13.97
C GLY A 168 -14.13 4.84 -12.77
N ILE A 169 -13.08 5.04 -11.96
CA ILE A 169 -12.90 4.32 -10.70
C ILE A 169 -13.92 4.75 -9.63
N VAL A 170 -14.36 6.01 -9.65
CA VAL A 170 -15.28 6.66 -8.71
C VAL A 170 -16.64 5.95 -8.74
N HIS A 171 -17.18 5.65 -7.56
CA HIS A 171 -18.44 4.92 -7.48
C HIS A 171 -19.65 5.84 -7.67
N ASN A 172 -19.66 7.00 -7.01
CA ASN A 172 -20.70 8.02 -7.16
C ASN A 172 -20.03 9.38 -7.43
N PRO A 173 -19.89 9.80 -8.71
CA PRO A 173 -19.24 11.05 -9.08
C PRO A 173 -19.88 12.26 -8.43
N THR A 174 -21.21 12.34 -8.41
CA THR A 174 -21.96 13.45 -7.81
C THR A 174 -21.59 13.67 -6.35
N PHE A 175 -21.41 12.58 -5.60
CA PHE A 175 -21.01 12.67 -4.18
C PHE A 175 -19.57 13.16 -3.99
N GLU A 176 -18.64 12.81 -4.90
CA GLU A 176 -17.26 13.27 -4.84
C GLU A 176 -17.05 14.69 -5.40
N THR A 177 -17.98 15.19 -6.22
CA THR A 177 -17.96 16.56 -6.79
C THR A 177 -18.36 17.64 -5.78
N VAL A 178 -19.23 17.32 -4.81
CA VAL A 178 -19.83 18.29 -3.86
C VAL A 178 -18.81 18.94 -2.89
N GLY A 179 -17.55 18.51 -2.92
CA GLY A 179 -16.44 19.17 -2.21
C GLY A 179 -16.09 20.59 -2.70
N ARG A 180 -16.67 21.09 -3.81
CA ARG A 180 -16.61 22.52 -4.16
C ARG A 180 -17.77 23.27 -3.50
N THR A 181 -17.59 23.72 -2.26
CA THR A 181 -18.28 24.95 -1.86
C THR A 181 -17.62 26.11 -2.61
N PRO A 182 -18.34 26.87 -3.45
CA PRO A 182 -17.82 28.11 -3.99
C PRO A 182 -17.66 29.08 -2.81
N GLY A 183 -16.42 29.33 -2.37
CA GLY A 183 -16.12 30.35 -1.36
C GLY A 183 -15.42 29.90 -0.07
N SER A 184 -14.87 28.69 0.05
CA SER A 184 -13.93 28.44 1.15
C SER A 184 -12.61 29.18 0.84
N PRO A 185 -12.15 30.12 1.68
CA PRO A 185 -10.89 30.80 1.43
C PRO A 185 -9.79 29.75 1.37
N THR A 186 -9.02 29.77 0.29
CA THR A 186 -7.69 29.18 0.22
C THR A 186 -6.85 29.80 1.34
N LYS A 187 -6.92 29.21 2.54
CA LYS A 187 -5.90 29.46 3.55
C LYS A 187 -4.65 28.80 3.01
N ASN A 188 -3.85 29.62 2.34
CA ASN A 188 -2.50 29.35 1.92
C ASN A 188 -1.79 28.44 2.94
N CYS A 189 -1.55 27.18 2.59
CA CYS A 189 -0.49 26.40 3.22
C CYS A 189 0.88 26.85 2.69
N ARG A 190 1.09 28.17 2.54
CA ARG A 190 2.43 28.76 2.40
C ARG A 190 2.91 29.17 3.78
N SER A 191 3.41 28.19 4.53
CA SER A 191 4.34 28.39 5.64
C SER A 191 5.03 27.07 5.97
N ARG A 192 5.86 26.57 5.06
CA ARG A 192 7.01 25.75 5.46
C ARG A 192 8.22 26.67 5.55
N LYS A 193 8.32 27.35 6.69
CA LYS A 193 9.59 27.95 7.13
C LYS A 193 10.41 26.81 7.72
N ASN A 194 11.65 26.72 7.27
CA ASN A 194 12.67 25.77 7.70
C ASN A 194 12.58 25.46 9.20
N ARG A 195 12.40 24.17 9.52
CA ARG A 195 12.87 23.63 10.79
C ARG A 195 13.22 22.15 10.62
N SER A 196 14.52 21.89 10.68
CA SER A 196 15.09 20.59 10.98
C SER A 196 14.61 20.15 12.36
N GLU A 197 13.55 19.36 12.41
CA GLU A 197 13.17 18.63 13.62
C GLU A 197 13.05 17.16 13.24
N SER A 198 14.02 16.40 13.74
CA SER A 198 14.04 14.95 13.80
C SER A 198 12.73 14.47 14.45
N PHE A 199 11.84 13.84 13.67
CA PHE A 199 10.63 13.24 14.20
C PHE A 199 10.59 11.76 13.85
N ASP A 200 10.94 10.95 14.84
CA ASP A 200 10.63 9.52 14.90
C ASP A 200 9.12 9.34 14.97
N ALA A 201 8.48 9.22 13.80
CA ALA A 201 7.09 8.80 13.70
C ALA A 201 7.05 7.26 13.75
N SER A 202 6.97 6.71 14.96
CA SER A 202 6.59 5.32 15.19
C SER A 202 5.13 5.13 14.76
N TYR A 203 4.94 4.61 13.54
CA TYR A 203 3.62 4.27 13.02
C TYR A 203 3.16 2.92 13.58
N HIS A 204 2.23 2.94 14.52
CA HIS A 204 1.40 1.78 14.85
C HIS A 204 0.26 1.64 13.84
N SER A 205 0.51 0.85 12.79
CA SER A 205 -0.56 0.29 11.98
C SER A 205 -1.04 -1.00 12.64
N PHE A 206 -2.32 -1.05 13.00
CA PHE A 206 -3.02 -2.29 13.36
C PHE A 206 -3.12 -3.18 12.11
N CYS A 207 -2.01 -3.83 11.78
CA CYS A 207 -2.01 -5.13 11.13
C CYS A 207 -1.66 -6.14 12.23
N PHE A 208 -2.26 -7.32 12.19
CA PHE A 208 -1.92 -8.44 13.06
C PHE A 208 -0.45 -8.84 12.85
N VAL A 209 0.46 -8.11 13.50
CA VAL A 209 1.84 -8.51 13.69
C VAL A 209 1.75 -9.59 14.76
N ARG A 210 2.11 -10.81 14.39
CA ARG A 210 2.44 -11.83 15.36
C ARG A 210 3.69 -11.33 16.07
N THR A 211 3.52 -10.58 17.14
CA THR A 211 4.60 -10.16 18.04
C THR A 211 5.19 -11.44 18.60
N MET A 212 6.33 -11.87 18.03
CA MET A 212 7.19 -12.82 18.71
C MET A 212 7.85 -12.04 19.83
N THR A 213 7.25 -12.11 21.02
CA THR A 213 7.90 -11.65 22.24
C THR A 213 9.24 -12.36 22.38
N ARG A 214 10.29 -11.56 22.67
CA ARG A 214 11.62 -12.06 23.04
C ARG A 214 11.46 -13.14 24.10
N ARG A 215 11.96 -14.34 23.81
CA ARG A 215 12.36 -15.29 24.84
C ARG A 215 13.87 -15.27 24.89
N ASP A 216 14.40 -14.56 25.87
CA ASP A 216 15.69 -14.89 26.44
C ASP A 216 15.59 -16.32 26.98
N GLY A 217 16.48 -17.20 26.53
CA GLY A 217 16.48 -18.59 26.95
C GLY A 217 17.40 -19.46 26.11
N GLY A 218 18.46 -19.93 26.76
CA GLY A 218 19.52 -20.80 26.27
C GLY A 218 19.10 -21.99 25.42
N GLY A 219 20.09 -22.49 24.68
CA GLY A 219 19.96 -23.52 23.66
C GLY A 219 19.23 -24.80 24.09
N SER A 220 18.50 -25.35 23.12
CA SER A 220 18.41 -26.79 22.83
C SER A 220 17.67 -26.96 21.50
N GLN A 221 18.28 -27.68 20.57
CA GLN A 221 17.68 -28.03 19.28
C GLN A 221 16.38 -28.80 19.52
N SER A 222 15.23 -28.24 19.11
CA SER A 222 14.03 -29.05 18.88
C SER A 222 13.69 -29.03 17.39
N LEU A 223 13.87 -30.19 16.76
CA LEU A 223 13.39 -30.47 15.42
C LEU A 223 11.86 -30.34 15.43
N ARG A 224 11.31 -29.22 14.94
CA ARG A 224 9.87 -29.11 14.74
C ARG A 224 9.46 -30.04 13.59
N PRO A 225 8.46 -30.92 13.76
CA PRO A 225 8.00 -31.76 12.67
C PRO A 225 7.46 -30.93 11.51
N ARG A 226 7.88 -31.26 10.29
CA ARG A 226 7.37 -30.69 9.04
C ARG A 226 5.86 -30.91 8.98
N ARG A 227 5.04 -29.85 9.09
CA ARG A 227 3.58 -29.95 8.95
C ARG A 227 3.26 -30.48 7.55
N LYS A 228 2.83 -31.74 7.46
CA LYS A 228 2.37 -32.35 6.20
C LYS A 228 1.16 -31.56 5.70
N ARG A 229 1.19 -31.10 4.44
CA ARG A 229 0.04 -30.49 3.77
C ARG A 229 -1.08 -31.54 3.71
N LYS A 230 -2.23 -31.27 4.34
CA LYS A 230 -3.44 -32.10 4.21
C LYS A 230 -3.89 -32.13 2.74
N LYS A 231 -4.31 -33.31 2.27
CA LYS A 231 -4.86 -33.51 0.92
C LYS A 231 -6.13 -32.67 0.76
N VAL A 232 -6.45 -32.28 -0.48
CA VAL A 232 -7.56 -31.34 -0.78
C VAL A 232 -8.91 -31.87 -0.28
N ALA A 233 -9.14 -33.19 -0.38
CA ALA A 233 -10.35 -33.84 0.13
C ALA A 233 -10.55 -33.61 1.65
N ASP A 234 -9.50 -33.69 2.44
CA ASP A 234 -9.56 -33.52 3.90
C ASP A 234 -9.91 -32.08 4.30
N ARG A 235 -9.57 -31.10 3.45
CA ARG A 235 -9.90 -29.68 3.67
C ARG A 235 -11.38 -29.41 3.40
N ASN A 236 -11.93 -30.05 2.36
CA ASN A 236 -13.35 -29.92 2.03
C ASN A 236 -14.23 -30.54 3.13
N VAL A 237 -13.80 -31.65 3.72
CA VAL A 237 -14.50 -32.26 4.87
C VAL A 237 -14.41 -31.38 6.12
N ALA A 238 -13.24 -30.79 6.41
CA ALA A 238 -13.08 -29.88 7.54
C ALA A 238 -13.90 -28.59 7.38
N ALA A 239 -13.92 -28.02 6.16
CA ALA A 239 -14.72 -26.84 5.84
C ALA A 239 -16.23 -27.13 5.95
N TYR A 240 -16.68 -28.30 5.48
CA TYR A 240 -18.08 -28.71 5.63
C TYR A 240 -18.48 -28.85 7.11
N LYS A 241 -17.67 -29.54 7.92
CA LYS A 241 -17.92 -29.68 9.36
C LYS A 241 -17.95 -28.32 10.08
N TRP A 242 -17.07 -27.40 9.70
CA TRP A 242 -17.07 -26.04 10.24
C TRP A 242 -18.33 -25.26 9.84
N ALA A 243 -18.73 -25.32 8.57
CA ALA A 243 -19.96 -24.68 8.10
C ALA A 243 -21.21 -25.22 8.80
N VAL A 244 -21.30 -26.55 9.00
CA VAL A 244 -22.39 -27.19 9.73
C VAL A 244 -22.43 -26.73 11.19
N SER A 245 -21.27 -26.54 11.84
CA SER A 245 -21.22 -26.06 13.23
C SER A 245 -21.72 -24.62 13.40
N ILE A 246 -21.72 -23.81 12.34
CA ILE A 246 -22.13 -22.40 12.40
C ILE A 246 -23.57 -22.22 11.92
N LEU A 247 -23.96 -22.90 10.84
CA LEU A 247 -25.21 -22.64 10.13
C LEU A 247 -26.26 -23.73 10.31
N GLY A 248 -25.90 -24.88 10.90
CA GLY A 248 -26.74 -26.07 10.95
C GLY A 248 -26.74 -26.85 9.62
N GLU A 249 -26.97 -28.15 9.69
CA GLU A 249 -26.77 -29.06 8.55
C GLU A 249 -27.75 -28.78 7.40
N GLU A 250 -28.97 -28.35 7.72
CA GLU A 250 -30.06 -28.12 6.77
C GLU A 250 -29.78 -26.91 5.86
N LYS A 251 -29.32 -25.79 6.44
CA LYS A 251 -28.92 -24.61 5.66
C LYS A 251 -27.71 -24.86 4.78
N VAL A 252 -26.73 -25.63 5.28
CA VAL A 252 -25.53 -25.98 4.49
C VAL A 252 -25.89 -26.89 3.31
N LYS A 253 -26.86 -27.79 3.46
CA LYS A 253 -27.36 -28.64 2.36
C LYS A 253 -28.11 -27.82 1.30
N GLN A 254 -28.95 -26.86 1.71
CA GLN A 254 -29.64 -25.96 0.78
C GLN A 254 -28.68 -25.10 -0.05
N ILE A 255 -27.65 -24.52 0.57
CA ILE A 255 -26.63 -23.70 -0.12
C ILE A 255 -25.82 -24.50 -1.15
N ARG A 256 -25.70 -25.83 -0.98
CA ARG A 256 -24.93 -26.69 -1.88
C ARG A 256 -25.75 -27.23 -3.06
N GLN A 257 -27.08 -27.16 -2.97
CA GLN A 257 -28.01 -27.66 -4.00
C GLN A 257 -28.52 -26.55 -4.95
N GLY A 258 -28.34 -25.27 -4.60
CA GLY A 258 -28.57 -24.12 -5.50
C GLY A 258 -27.28 -23.67 -6.18
#